data_AF-A0A960Q4Q8-F1
#
_entry.id   AF-A0A960Q4Q8-F1
#
_cell.length_a   1.000
_cell.length_b   1.000
_cell.length_c   1.000
_cell.angle_alpha   90.00
_cell.angle_beta   90.00
_cell.angle_gamma   90.00
#
_symmetry.space_group_name_H-M   'P 1'
#
loop_
_entity.id
_entity.type
_entity.pdbx_description
1 polymer ?
#
loop_
_entity_poly.entity_id
_entity_poly.type
_entity_poly.pdbx_seq_one_letter_code
_entity_poly.pdbx_strand_id
1 'polypeptide(L)' 'LDENLVIPVASAQLSQAARRPARSGLLTGETRRQLGIQLLGLEESLRAFKADRSQSWSMN' A
#
# COMPACT_ATOMS: atom_id res chain seq x y z
N LEU A 1 -0.51 -18.73 5.28
CA LEU A 1 -1.44 -17.73 4.70
C LEU A 1 -2.08 -18.43 3.52
N ASP A 2 -3.39 -18.61 3.54
CA ASP A 2 -4.13 -19.37 2.54
C ASP A 2 -4.01 -18.65 1.18
N GLU A 3 -3.26 -19.25 0.25
CA GLU A 3 -2.90 -18.64 -1.06
C GLU A 3 -4.13 -18.43 -1.97
N ASN A 4 -5.29 -18.97 -1.56
CA ASN A 4 -6.56 -18.87 -2.27
C ASN A 4 -7.39 -17.61 -1.96
N LEU A 5 -6.95 -16.74 -1.02
CA LEU A 5 -7.78 -15.61 -0.57
C LEU A 5 -7.69 -14.35 -1.46
N VAL A 6 -6.71 -14.26 -2.36
CA VAL A 6 -6.51 -13.07 -3.21
C VAL A 6 -6.92 -13.38 -4.64
N ILE A 7 -8.19 -13.16 -4.95
CA ILE A 7 -8.71 -13.31 -6.31
C ILE A 7 -8.51 -11.98 -7.06
N PRO A 8 -7.67 -11.95 -8.12
CA PRO A 8 -7.52 -10.74 -8.92
C PRO A 8 -8.84 -10.47 -9.67
N VAL A 9 -9.41 -9.30 -9.44
CA VAL A 9 -10.65 -8.84 -10.10
C VAL A 9 -10.37 -7.58 -10.91
N ALA A 10 -10.93 -7.51 -12.11
CA ALA A 10 -10.86 -6.31 -12.93
C ALA A 10 -11.76 -5.22 -12.33
N SER A 11 -11.34 -3.95 -12.44
CA SER A 11 -12.14 -2.84 -11.94
C SER A 11 -13.53 -2.75 -12.59
N ALA A 12 -13.69 -3.23 -13.83
CA ALA A 12 -14.98 -3.30 -14.53
C ALA A 12 -15.98 -4.31 -13.91
N GLN A 13 -15.49 -5.28 -13.13
CA GLN A 13 -16.32 -6.27 -12.44
C GLN A 13 -16.88 -5.75 -11.12
N LEU A 14 -16.51 -4.54 -10.70
CA LEU A 14 -16.92 -3.91 -9.46
C LEU A 14 -17.77 -2.68 -9.77
N SER A 15 -18.91 -2.53 -9.08
CA SER A 15 -19.64 -1.26 -9.07
C SER A 15 -18.80 -0.23 -8.33
N GLN A 16 -18.28 0.75 -9.04
CA GLN A 16 -17.48 1.82 -8.45
C GLN A 16 -18.23 3.14 -8.54
N ALA A 17 -18.35 3.84 -7.40
CA ALA A 17 -18.99 5.16 -7.32
C ALA A 17 -18.21 6.24 -8.09
N ALA A 18 -16.91 6.04 -8.32
CA ALA A 18 -16.04 6.98 -9.01
C ALA A 18 -15.08 6.25 -9.97
N ARG A 19 -14.69 6.93 -11.05
CA ARG A 19 -13.71 6.42 -12.01
C ARG A 19 -12.34 6.28 -11.35
N ARG A 20 -11.76 5.09 -11.43
CA ARG A 20 -10.39 4.84 -10.96
C ARG A 20 -9.38 4.92 -12.12
N PRO A 21 -8.25 5.62 -11.94
CA PRO A 21 -7.18 5.61 -12.93
C PRO A 21 -6.53 4.23 -13.00
N ALA A 22 -6.23 3.76 -14.22
CA ALA A 22 -5.56 2.48 -14.43
C ALA A 22 -4.11 2.47 -13.92
N ARG A 23 -3.47 3.65 -13.87
CA ARG A 23 -2.12 3.86 -13.33
C ARG A 23 -2.12 5.15 -12.53
N SER A 24 -1.71 5.08 -11.26
CA SER A 24 -1.68 6.22 -10.32
C SER A 24 -0.37 6.35 -9.56
N GLY A 25 0.69 5.67 -10.00
CA GLY A 25 2.01 5.77 -9.40
C GLY A 25 2.52 7.21 -9.41
N LEU A 26 2.95 7.70 -8.25
CA LEU A 26 3.50 9.05 -8.11
C LEU A 26 5.02 9.02 -8.30
N LEU A 27 5.56 10.02 -8.99
CA LEU A 27 6.99 10.25 -9.07
C LEU A 27 7.48 10.87 -7.76
N THR A 28 8.46 10.25 -7.12
CA THR A 28 8.94 10.67 -5.79
C THR A 28 10.36 11.27 -5.81
N GLY A 29 10.96 11.42 -6.99
CA GLY A 29 12.32 11.94 -7.14
C GLY A 29 12.49 13.34 -6.56
N GLU A 30 11.52 14.22 -6.80
CA GLU A 30 11.59 15.60 -6.31
C GLU A 30 11.47 15.67 -4.78
N THR A 31 10.60 14.83 -4.19
CA THR A 31 10.47 14.72 -2.74
C THR A 31 11.79 14.28 -2.09
N ARG A 32 12.48 13.31 -2.67
CA ARG A 32 13.80 12.86 -2.18
C ARG A 32 14.82 13.99 -2.25
N ARG A 33 14.83 14.74 -3.37
CA ARG A 33 15.76 15.86 -3.58
C ARG A 33 15.54 17.00 -2.59
N GLN A 34 14.29 17.41 -2.37
CA GLN A 34 13.98 18.58 -1.55
C GLN A 34 14.06 18.30 -0.05
N LEU A 35 13.58 17.13 0.38
CA LEU A 35 13.45 16.82 1.80
C LEU A 35 14.62 15.98 2.33
N GLY A 36 15.50 15.48 1.45
CA GLY A 36 16.60 14.60 1.83
C GLY A 36 16.15 13.27 2.44
N ILE A 37 14.87 12.91 2.27
CA ILE A 37 14.31 11.69 2.85
C ILE A 37 14.46 10.51 1.91
N GLN A 38 14.86 9.36 2.46
CA GLN A 38 14.83 8.10 1.76
C GLN A 38 13.46 7.44 1.95
N LEU A 39 12.68 7.37 0.88
CA LEU A 39 11.41 6.65 0.88
C LEU A 39 11.65 5.15 0.76
N LEU A 40 11.09 4.38 1.68
CA LEU A 40 11.12 2.92 1.70
C LEU A 40 10.25 2.33 0.59
N GLY A 41 10.53 1.06 0.25
CA GLY A 41 9.66 0.28 -0.64
C GLY A 41 8.30 -0.01 0.00
N LEU A 42 7.31 -0.36 -0.83
CA LEU A 42 5.97 -0.72 -0.35
C LEU A 42 6.03 -1.93 0.61
N GLU A 43 6.73 -3.00 0.22
CA GLU A 43 6.81 -4.22 1.02
C GLU A 43 7.47 -4.00 2.37
N GLU A 44 8.56 -3.23 2.39
CA GLU A 44 9.29 -2.86 3.60
C GLU A 44 8.41 -2.01 4.53
N SER A 45 7.72 -1.01 3.98
CA SER A 45 6.79 -0.16 4.73
C SER A 45 5.61 -0.97 5.29
N LEU A 46 5.07 -1.92 4.52
CA LEU A 46 4.00 -2.80 4.97
C LEU A 46 4.46 -3.74 6.09
N ARG A 47 5.69 -4.24 6.02
CA ARG A 47 6.27 -5.08 7.08
C ARG A 47 6.43 -4.28 8.37
N ALA A 48 7.00 -3.08 8.30
CA ALA A 48 7.18 -2.20 9.44
C ALA A 48 5.82 -1.81 10.07
N PHE A 49 4.85 -1.42 9.24
CA PHE A 49 3.50 -1.08 9.70
C PHE A 49 2.80 -2.24 10.42
N LYS A 50 2.90 -3.46 9.86
CA LYS A 50 2.30 -4.66 10.49
C LYS A 50 2.98 -5.01 11.81
N ALA A 51 4.31 -4.90 11.89
CA ALA A 51 5.04 -5.14 13.13
C ALA A 51 4.59 -4.18 14.23
N ASP A 52 4.50 -2.89 13.92
CA ASP A 52 4.02 -1.85 14.84
C ASP A 52 2.57 -2.09 15.30
N ARG A 53 1.67 -2.36 14.36
CA ARG A 53 0.25 -2.65 14.65
C ARG A 53 0.03 -3.96 15.42
N SER A 54 0.87 -4.97 15.23
CA SER A 54 0.75 -6.24 15.96
C SER A 54 1.06 -6.10 17.45
N GLN A 55 1.85 -5.09 17.86
CA GLN A 55 2.05 -4.75 19.26
C GLN A 55 0.84 -4.02 19.87
N SER A 56 0.10 -3.25 19.06
CA SER A 56 -1.07 -2.49 19.55
C SER A 56 -2.29 -3.37 19.86
N TRP A 57 -2.35 -4.60 19.34
CA TRP A 57 -3.45 -5.56 19.58
C TRP A 57 -3.17 -6.53 20.73
N SER A 58 -1.93 -6.63 21.24
CA SER A 58 -1.62 -7.49 22.41
C SER A 58 -1.73 -6.75 23.75
N MET A 59 -2.21 -5.50 23.74
CA MET A 59 -2.38 -4.66 24.94
C MET A 59 -3.86 -4.40 25.30
N ASN A 60 -4.82 -5.08 24.66
CA ASN A 60 -6.24 -5.06 25.03
C ASN A 60 -6.76 -6.46 25.29
#